data_AF-A0A923TS24-F1
#
_entry.id   AF-A0A923TS24-F1
#
_cell.length_a   1.000
_cell.length_b   1.000
_cell.length_c   1.000
_cell.angle_alpha   90.00
_cell.angle_beta   90.00
_cell.angle_gamma   90.00
#
_symmetry.space_group_name_H-M   'P 1'
#
loop_
_entity.id
_entity.type
_entity.pdbx_description
1 polymer ?
#
loop_
_entity_poly.entity_id
_entity_poly.type
_entity_poly.pdbx_seq_one_letter_code
_entity_poly.pdbx_strand_id
1 'polypeptide(L)'
;GGDARTLYQSIRTLLALPPDTRLFMCHDYPPAGRPATWECTVAAQRAHNIHVHDGVSEEAFVSMRTARDATLEMPVLILPAVQVNIRAGEMPPPEANGVAYLKIPLNLL
;
A
#
# COMPACT_ATOMS: atom_id res chain seq x y z
N GLY A 1 -3.93 8.07 9.33
CA GLY A 1 -2.89 7.15 8.83
C GLY A 1 -3.48 5.77 8.65
N GLY A 2 -2.67 4.80 8.23
CA GLY A 2 -3.04 3.38 8.27
C GLY A 2 -2.81 2.78 9.65
N ASP A 3 -3.40 1.61 9.91
CA ASP A 3 -3.23 0.85 11.14
C ASP A 3 -2.83 -0.60 10.79
N ALA A 4 -1.72 -1.08 11.36
CA ALA A 4 -1.18 -2.40 11.04
C ALA A 4 -2.10 -3.53 11.48
N ARG A 5 -2.85 -3.34 12.57
CA ARG A 5 -3.79 -4.35 13.07
C ARG A 5 -5.00 -4.50 12.14
N THR A 6 -5.59 -3.38 11.75
CA THR A 6 -6.67 -3.31 10.75
C THR A 6 -6.23 -3.91 9.41
N LEU A 7 -4.98 -3.65 8.98
CA LEU A 7 -4.42 -4.24 7.78
C LEU A 7 -4.33 -5.78 7.88
N TYR A 8 -3.82 -6.30 9.00
CA TYR A 8 -3.75 -7.75 9.22
C TYR A 8 -5.12 -8.40 9.12
N GLN A 9 -6.12 -7.86 9.81
CA GLN A 9 -7.48 -8.38 9.81
C GLN A 9 -8.08 -8.35 8.40
N SER A 10 -7.89 -7.26 7.66
CA SER A 10 -8.34 -7.14 6.27
C SER A 10 -7.68 -8.16 5.34
N ILE A 11 -6.36 -8.39 5.48
CA ILE A 11 -5.65 -9.43 4.74
C ILE A 11 -6.20 -10.81 5.09
N ARG A 12 -6.45 -11.11 6.37
CA ARG A 12 -7.02 -12.40 6.78
C ARG A 12 -8.43 -12.63 6.23
N THR A 13 -9.25 -11.58 6.10
CA THR A 13 -10.54 -11.67 5.39
C THR A 13 -10.34 -12.04 3.92
N LEU A 14 -9.38 -11.44 3.21
CA LEU A 14 -9.08 -11.77 1.81
C LEU A 14 -8.51 -13.17 1.64
N LEU A 15 -7.63 -13.60 2.55
CA LEU A 15 -7.02 -14.94 2.51
C LEU A 15 -7.96 -16.07 2.96
N ALA A 16 -9.17 -15.74 3.42
CA ALA A 16 -10.24 -16.70 3.68
C ALA A 16 -11.03 -17.09 2.41
N LEU A 17 -10.81 -16.40 1.29
CA LEU A 17 -11.38 -16.77 -0.02
C LEU A 17 -10.85 -18.14 -0.50
N PRO A 18 -11.49 -18.77 -1.50
CA PRO A 18 -11.03 -20.05 -2.04
C PRO A 18 -9.55 -20.01 -2.47
N PRO A 19 -8.77 -21.11 -2.27
CA PRO A 19 -7.33 -21.13 -2.53
C PRO A 19 -6.91 -20.68 -3.94
N ASP A 20 -7.74 -20.98 -4.94
CA ASP A 20 -7.49 -20.67 -6.36
C ASP A 20 -7.92 -19.24 -6.74
N THR A 21 -8.46 -18.46 -5.80
CA THR A 21 -8.83 -17.06 -6.05
C THR A 21 -7.60 -16.26 -6.46
N ARG A 22 -7.67 -15.65 -7.64
CA ARG A 22 -6.63 -14.78 -8.18
C ARG A 22 -6.64 -13.44 -7.44
N LEU A 23 -5.47 -13.03 -6.98
CA LEU A 23 -5.23 -11.76 -6.33
C LEU A 23 -4.37 -10.90 -7.24
N PHE A 24 -4.86 -9.71 -7.59
CA PHE A 24 -4.15 -8.77 -8.44
C PHE A 24 -3.50 -7.68 -7.58
N MET A 25 -2.19 -7.56 -7.68
CA MET A 25 -1.39 -6.63 -6.89
C MET A 25 -1.45 -5.23 -7.52
N CYS A 26 -1.66 -4.22 -6.68
CA CYS A 26 -1.64 -2.83 -7.14
C CYS A 26 -0.22 -2.35 -7.51
N HIS A 27 0.80 -2.88 -6.82
CA HIS A 27 2.20 -2.56 -7.07
C HIS A 27 3.06 -3.81 -7.00
N ASP A 28 4.12 -3.84 -7.79
CA ASP A 28 5.20 -4.80 -7.66
C ASP A 28 6.54 -4.06 -7.67
N TYR A 29 7.39 -4.38 -6.69
CA TYR A 29 8.74 -3.85 -6.56
C TYR A 29 9.72 -5.02 -6.72
N PRO A 30 9.98 -5.46 -7.96
CA PRO A 30 10.75 -6.68 -8.20
C PRO A 30 12.18 -6.52 -7.66
N PRO A 31 12.65 -7.44 -6.81
CA PRO A 31 14.07 -7.54 -6.53
C PRO A 31 14.83 -7.89 -7.82
N ALA A 32 16.13 -7.59 -7.85
CA ALA A 32 16.98 -7.90 -8.98
C ALA A 32 16.84 -9.38 -9.39
N GLY A 33 16.62 -9.63 -10.68
CA GLY A 33 16.60 -10.98 -11.24
C GLY A 33 15.22 -11.64 -11.40
N ARG A 34 14.11 -10.94 -11.13
CA ARG A 34 12.78 -11.41 -11.57
C ARG A 34 12.00 -10.36 -12.37
N PRO A 35 11.17 -10.77 -13.34
CA PRO A 35 10.25 -9.85 -14.00
C PRO A 35 9.19 -9.34 -13.03
N ALA A 36 8.52 -8.26 -13.43
CA ALA A 36 7.36 -7.75 -12.70
C ALA A 36 6.22 -8.78 -12.72
N THR A 37 5.56 -8.95 -11.59
CA THR A 37 4.44 -9.88 -11.38
C THR A 37 3.31 -9.15 -10.66
N TRP A 38 2.13 -9.13 -11.26
CA TRP A 38 0.96 -8.44 -10.73
C TRP A 38 -0.14 -9.41 -10.26
N GLU A 39 0.10 -10.71 -10.32
CA GLU A 39 -0.92 -11.72 -10.04
C GLU A 39 -0.34 -12.87 -9.21
N CYS A 40 -1.11 -13.31 -8.22
CA CYS A 40 -0.88 -14.56 -7.50
C CYS A 40 -2.22 -15.17 -7.05
N THR A 41 -2.19 -16.21 -6.20
CA THR A 41 -3.38 -16.82 -5.63
C THR A 41 -3.42 -16.70 -4.11
N VAL A 42 -4.60 -16.90 -3.52
CA VAL A 42 -4.75 -17.02 -2.06
C VAL A 42 -3.86 -18.14 -1.51
N ALA A 43 -3.80 -19.29 -2.17
CA ALA A 43 -2.92 -20.40 -1.79
C ALA A 43 -1.45 -19.97 -1.72
N ALA A 44 -0.96 -19.27 -2.76
CA ALA A 44 0.42 -18.79 -2.82
C ALA A 44 0.73 -17.78 -1.71
N GLN A 45 -0.19 -16.84 -1.43
CA GLN A 45 -0.01 -15.88 -0.34
C GLN A 45 0.02 -16.55 1.03
N ARG A 46 -0.90 -17.49 1.30
CA ARG A 46 -0.94 -18.23 2.56
C ARG A 46 0.30 -19.09 2.80
N ALA A 47 0.89 -19.63 1.74
CA ALA A 47 2.07 -20.48 1.86
C ALA A 47 3.40 -19.70 1.90
N HIS A 48 3.50 -18.59 1.15
CA HIS A 48 4.81 -18.00 0.82
C HIS A 48 4.93 -16.49 1.08
N ASN A 49 3.87 -15.81 1.54
CA ASN A 49 4.00 -14.39 1.86
C ASN A 49 4.97 -14.19 3.02
N ILE A 50 6.11 -13.54 2.76
CA ILE A 50 7.20 -13.35 3.73
C ILE A 50 6.82 -12.59 5.02
N HIS A 51 5.66 -11.95 5.06
CA HIS A 51 5.20 -11.15 6.20
C HIS A 51 3.94 -11.70 6.87
N VAL A 52 3.03 -12.35 6.14
CA VAL A 52 1.67 -12.69 6.62
C VAL A 52 1.17 -14.06 6.18
N HIS A 53 2.09 -14.98 5.85
CA HIS A 53 1.74 -16.37 5.59
C HIS A 53 1.03 -17.02 6.80
N ASP A 54 0.51 -18.23 6.61
CA ASP A 54 -0.07 -19.02 7.68
C ASP A 54 1.00 -19.37 8.72
N GLY A 55 0.68 -19.14 10.00
CA GLY A 55 1.63 -19.28 11.11
C GLY A 55 2.14 -17.94 11.67
N VAL A 56 1.93 -16.83 10.97
CA VAL A 56 2.19 -15.48 11.52
C VAL A 56 0.97 -15.01 12.32
N SER A 57 1.15 -14.71 13.61
CA SER A 57 0.10 -14.13 14.47
C SER A 57 -0.13 -12.65 14.18
N GLU A 58 -1.27 -12.12 14.63
CA GLU A 58 -1.59 -10.69 14.52
C GLU A 58 -0.53 -9.83 15.22
N GLU A 59 -0.13 -10.19 16.44
CA GLU A 59 0.89 -9.48 17.22
C GLU A 59 2.25 -9.49 16.54
N ALA A 60 2.65 -10.64 15.97
CA ALA A 60 3.92 -10.76 15.25
C ALA A 60 3.93 -9.87 14.00
N PHE A 61 2.83 -9.87 13.23
CA PHE A 61 2.69 -9.00 12.07
C PHE A 61 2.70 -7.52 12.47
N VAL A 62 1.93 -7.12 13.49
CA VAL A 62 1.86 -5.72 13.93
C VAL A 62 3.22 -5.22 14.41
N SER A 63 3.94 -6.02 15.18
CA SER A 63 5.29 -5.68 15.65
C SER A 63 6.24 -5.47 14.47
N MET A 64 6.30 -6.44 13.55
CA MET A 64 7.13 -6.36 12.34
C MET A 64 6.76 -5.15 11.48
N ARG A 65 5.47 -4.95 11.20
CA ARG A 65 4.98 -3.89 10.31
C ARG A 65 5.26 -2.50 10.89
N THR A 66 5.01 -2.31 12.19
CA THR A 66 5.28 -1.04 12.89
C THR A 66 6.77 -0.72 12.90
N ALA A 67 7.62 -1.70 13.23
CA ALA A 67 9.07 -1.52 13.23
C ALA A 67 9.59 -1.17 11.83
N ARG A 68 9.04 -1.81 10.78
CA ARG A 68 9.40 -1.53 9.39
C ARG A 68 8.91 -0.16 8.93
N ASP A 69 7.70 0.26 9.30
CA ASP A 69 7.16 1.57 8.91
C ASP A 69 8.01 2.72 9.44
N ALA A 70 8.54 2.59 10.65
CA ALA A 70 9.41 3.60 11.26
C ALA A 70 10.72 3.85 10.50
N THR A 71 11.13 2.95 9.60
CA THR A 71 12.36 3.08 8.80
C THR A 71 12.12 3.57 7.37
N LEU A 72 10.86 3.74 6.96
CA LEU A 72 10.53 4.10 5.58
C LEU A 72 10.51 5.62 5.38
N GLU A 73 11.05 6.05 4.25
CA GLU A 73 10.92 7.44 3.80
C GLU A 73 9.53 7.70 3.22
N MET A 74 9.19 8.99 3.12
CA MET A 74 7.95 9.40 2.46
C MET A 74 7.98 9.05 0.97
N PRO A 75 6.89 8.50 0.40
CA PRO A 75 6.81 8.28 -1.04
C PRO A 75 7.00 9.59 -1.80
N VAL A 76 7.83 9.56 -2.85
CA VAL A 76 8.23 10.74 -3.65
C VAL A 76 7.02 11.60 -4.10
N LEU A 77 5.90 10.96 -4.43
CA LEU A 77 4.70 11.62 -4.96
C LEU A 77 3.55 11.74 -3.96
N ILE A 78 3.76 11.50 -2.66
CA ILE A 78 2.63 11.48 -1.70
C ILE A 78 1.83 12.79 -1.68
N LEU A 79 2.50 13.93 -1.63
CA LEU A 79 1.84 15.24 -1.54
C LEU A 79 1.07 15.58 -2.83
N PRO A 80 1.65 15.48 -4.04
CA PRO A 80 0.91 15.60 -5.29
C PRO A 80 -0.26 14.63 -5.42
N ALA A 81 0.00 13.33 -5.20
CA ALA A 81 -0.96 12.28 -5.45
C ALA A 81 -2.19 12.40 -4.55
N VAL A 82 -2.01 12.67 -3.24
CA VAL A 82 -3.15 12.80 -2.32
C VAL A 82 -4.02 14.01 -2.68
N GLN A 83 -3.43 15.14 -3.05
CA GLN A 83 -4.18 16.35 -3.42
C GLN A 83 -5.09 16.16 -4.63
N VAL A 84 -4.64 15.35 -5.60
CA VAL A 84 -5.39 15.05 -6.82
C VAL A 84 -6.37 13.88 -6.58
N ASN A 85 -5.92 12.82 -5.92
CA ASN A 85 -6.72 11.60 -5.72
C ASN A 85 -7.91 11.83 -4.78
N ILE A 86 -7.79 12.69 -3.75
CA ILE A 86 -8.92 13.05 -2.88
C ILE A 86 -10.03 13.79 -3.65
N ARG A 87 -9.71 14.32 -4.83
CA ARG A 87 -10.64 14.98 -5.76
C ARG A 87 -11.02 14.07 -6.93
N ALA A 88 -10.95 12.76 -6.73
CA ALA A 88 -11.26 11.76 -7.75
C ALA A 88 -10.44 11.90 -9.05
N GLY A 89 -9.22 12.44 -8.96
CA GLY A 89 -8.33 12.66 -10.11
C GLY A 89 -8.37 14.09 -10.67
N GLU A 90 -9.27 14.94 -10.17
CA GLU A 90 -9.37 16.33 -10.62
C GLU A 90 -8.21 17.18 -10.11
N MET A 91 -7.68 18.01 -11.00
CA MET A 91 -6.68 19.00 -10.64
C MET A 91 -7.26 20.07 -9.72
N PRO A 92 -6.43 20.79 -8.96
CA PRO A 92 -6.92 21.93 -8.22
C PRO A 92 -7.61 22.98 -9.06
N PRO A 93 -8.65 23.67 -8.53
CA PRO A 93 -9.23 24.80 -9.20
C PRO A 93 -8.13 25.79 -9.59
N PRO A 94 -8.14 26.32 -10.82
CA PRO A 94 -7.15 27.30 -11.25
C PRO A 94 -7.27 28.57 -10.40
N GLU A 95 -6.13 29.23 -10.19
CA GLU A 95 -6.11 30.57 -9.61
C GLU A 95 -6.55 31.62 -10.65
N ALA A 96 -6.56 32.91 -10.27
CA ALA A 96 -7.03 34.00 -11.14
C ALA A 96 -6.25 34.13 -12.46
N ASN A 97 -5.04 33.58 -12.55
CA ASN A 97 -4.23 33.52 -13.76
C ASN A 97 -4.58 32.34 -14.68
N GLY A 98 -5.60 31.54 -14.32
CA GLY A 98 -6.03 30.38 -15.09
C GLY A 98 -5.17 29.13 -14.91
N VAL A 99 -4.19 29.12 -13.99
CA VAL A 99 -3.27 27.99 -13.77
C VAL A 99 -3.61 27.27 -12.46
N ALA A 100 -3.59 25.93 -12.50
CA ALA A 100 -3.72 25.09 -11.31
C ALA A 100 -2.36 24.83 -10.67
N TYR A 101 -2.28 24.90 -9.33
CA TYR A 101 -1.06 24.70 -8.57
C TYR A 101 -1.24 23.61 -7.52
N LEU A 102 -0.24 22.72 -7.41
CA LEU A 102 -0.10 21.82 -6.28
C LEU A 102 0.51 22.59 -5.11
N LYS A 103 0.03 22.34 -3.89
CA LYS A 103 0.52 23.00 -2.68
C LYS A 103 1.47 22.09 -1.94
N ILE A 104 2.72 22.51 -1.76
CA ILE A 104 3.72 21.76 -1.00
C ILE A 104 3.85 22.41 0.39
N PRO A 105 3.29 21.82 1.45
CA PRO A 105 3.49 22.33 2.80
C PRO A 105 4.96 22.21 3.20
N LEU A 106 5.51 23.27 3.80
CA LEU A 106 6.89 23.30 4.28
C LEU A 106 6.90 22.96 5.77
N ASN A 107 7.74 21.99 6.17
CA ASN A 107 7.88 21.52 7.56
C ASN A 107 6.57 21.04 8.20
N LEU A 108 5.61 20.58 7.38
CA LEU A 108 4.33 20.07 7.84
C LEU A 108 3.94 18.87 6.99
N LEU A 109 3.78 17.73 7.65
CA LEU A 109 3.20 16.50 7.10
C LEU A 109 2.71 15.60 8.24
#